data_AF-A0A932G5A5-F1
#
_entry.id   AF-A0A932G5A5-F1
#
_cell.length_a   1.000
_cell.length_b   1.000
_cell.length_c   1.000
_cell.angle_alpha   90.00
_cell.angle_beta   90.00
_cell.angle_gamma   90.00
#
_symmetry.space_group_name_H-M   'P 1'
#
loop_
_entity.id
_entity.type
_entity.pdbx_description
1 polymer ?
#
loop_
_entity_poly.entity_id
_entity_poly.type
_entity_poly.pdbx_seq_one_letter_code
_entity_poly.pdbx_strand_id
1 'polypeptide(L)'
;MPAPIKAVLDNYLIIQTALAEDSLKDVPERATAMAKAARGDTLKSLSPRVAVQAETLAKAKDLEAARAAFKPLSRSLIQELAANQVPAGHYYEVYCPMAQASWLQTDKVVKNPYMGKAMARCGRIKK
;
A
#
# COMPACT_ATOMS: atom_id res chain seq x y z
N MET A 1 3.60 -17.28 -2.89
CA MET A 1 4.07 -15.89 -2.99
C MET A 1 5.50 -15.82 -2.44
N PRO A 2 6.47 -15.24 -3.17
CA PRO A 2 7.83 -15.03 -2.68
C PRO A 2 7.88 -14.26 -1.35
N ALA A 3 8.84 -14.59 -0.49
CA ALA A 3 8.95 -13.99 0.85
C ALA A 3 9.10 -12.45 0.83
N PRO A 4 9.88 -11.83 -0.08
CA PRO A 4 9.97 -10.37 -0.17
C PRO A 4 8.63 -9.71 -0.52
N ILE A 5 7.88 -10.30 -1.47
CA ILE A 5 6.55 -9.81 -1.86
C ILE A 5 5.59 -9.87 -0.67
N LYS A 6 5.59 -10.99 0.06
CA LYS A 6 4.76 -11.15 1.27
C LYS A 6 5.08 -10.07 2.30
N ALA A 7 6.36 -9.87 2.62
CA ALA A 7 6.79 -8.89 3.62
C ALA A 7 6.43 -7.45 3.21
N VAL A 8 6.54 -7.10 1.92
CA VAL A 8 6.12 -5.80 1.40
C VAL A 8 4.61 -5.63 1.52
N LEU A 9 3.83 -6.65 1.13
CA LEU A 9 2.37 -6.60 1.21
C LEU A 9 1.87 -6.49 2.66
N ASP A 10 2.44 -7.24 3.60
CA ASP A 10 2.04 -7.19 5.01
C ASP A 10 2.25 -5.79 5.61
N ASN A 11 3.41 -5.17 5.36
CA ASN A 11 3.69 -3.80 5.81
C ASN A 11 2.77 -2.78 5.12
N TYR A 12 2.53 -2.94 3.82
CA TYR A 12 1.62 -2.10 3.05
C TYR A 12 0.20 -2.12 3.63
N LEU A 13 -0.33 -3.29 4.04
CA LEU A 13 -1.69 -3.41 4.57
C LEU A 13 -1.84 -2.73 5.94
N ILE A 14 -0.80 -2.78 6.77
CA ILE A 14 -0.79 -2.07 8.06
C ILE A 14 -0.81 -0.55 7.82
N ILE A 15 0.02 -0.06 6.89
CA ILE A 15 0.03 1.36 6.49
C ILE A 15 -1.35 1.77 5.95
N GLN A 16 -1.92 0.97 5.05
CA GLN A 16 -3.23 1.23 4.47
C GLN A 16 -4.31 1.37 5.56
N THR A 17 -4.31 0.47 6.55
CA THR A 17 -5.25 0.52 7.67
C THR A 17 -5.04 1.78 8.52
N ALA A 18 -3.80 2.10 8.87
CA ALA A 18 -3.50 3.30 9.66
C ALA A 18 -3.98 4.59 8.94
N LEU A 19 -3.70 4.72 7.65
CA LEU A 19 -4.13 5.89 6.86
C LEU A 19 -5.65 5.97 6.70
N ALA A 20 -6.35 4.83 6.64
CA ALA A 20 -7.80 4.78 6.61
C ALA A 20 -8.44 5.19 7.96
N GLU A 21 -7.70 5.09 9.05
CA GLU A 21 -8.12 5.50 10.39
C GLU A 21 -7.68 6.94 10.77
N ASP A 22 -7.16 7.69 9.79
CA ASP A 22 -6.55 9.02 10.01
C ASP A 22 -5.37 8.99 11.00
N SER A 23 -4.56 7.93 10.93
CA SER A 23 -3.43 7.70 11.82
C SER A 23 -2.12 7.60 11.06
N LEU A 24 -1.06 8.20 11.63
CA LEU A 24 0.33 8.00 11.22
C LEU A 24 1.06 6.99 12.11
N LYS A 25 0.35 6.41 13.09
CA LYS A 25 0.93 5.42 13.99
C LYS A 25 1.54 4.28 13.17
N ASP A 26 2.79 3.98 13.47
CA ASP A 26 3.61 2.95 12.83
C ASP A 26 3.88 3.14 11.32
N VAL A 27 3.30 4.16 10.66
CA VAL A 27 3.49 4.38 9.21
C VAL A 27 4.98 4.53 8.85
N PRO A 28 5.79 5.35 9.54
CA PRO A 28 7.22 5.46 9.24
C PRO A 28 8.00 4.15 9.42
N GLU A 29 7.70 3.42 10.49
CA GLU A 29 8.35 2.14 10.81
C GLU A 29 8.03 1.08 9.74
N ARG A 30 6.74 0.90 9.43
CA ARG A 30 6.28 -0.06 8.42
C ARG A 30 6.78 0.29 7.03
N ALA A 31 6.82 1.58 6.69
CA ALA A 31 7.33 2.02 5.40
C ALA A 31 8.85 1.77 5.29
N THR A 32 9.60 1.96 6.37
CA THR A 32 11.03 1.61 6.42
C THR A 32 11.26 0.10 6.30
N ALA A 33 10.47 -0.71 7.01
CA ALA A 33 10.54 -2.17 6.95
C ALA A 33 10.21 -2.69 5.54
N MET A 34 9.19 -2.11 4.90
CA MET A 34 8.82 -2.39 3.52
C MET A 34 9.95 -2.02 2.54
N ALA A 35 10.58 -0.86 2.69
CA ALA A 35 11.72 -0.47 1.85
C ALA A 35 12.89 -1.46 1.98
N LYS A 36 13.19 -1.90 3.21
CA LYS A 36 14.23 -2.92 3.48
C LYS A 36 13.88 -4.25 2.83
N ALA A 37 12.63 -4.71 2.94
CA ALA A 37 12.17 -5.96 2.33
C ALA A 37 12.27 -5.90 0.80
N ALA A 38 11.84 -4.80 0.18
CA ALA A 38 11.91 -4.61 -1.27
C ALA A 38 13.37 -4.58 -1.78
N ARG A 39 14.31 -3.99 -1.03
CA ARG A 39 15.75 -4.02 -1.37
C ARG A 39 16.39 -5.39 -1.19
N GLY A 40 15.91 -6.17 -0.23
CA GLY A 40 16.38 -7.53 0.03
C GLY A 40 15.88 -8.55 -0.99
N ASP A 41 15.10 -8.13 -1.99
CA ASP A 41 14.57 -9.01 -3.02
C ASP A 41 15.65 -9.42 -4.05
N THR A 42 16.36 -10.51 -3.76
CA THR A 42 17.39 -11.07 -4.65
C THR A 42 16.83 -11.63 -5.95
N LEU A 43 15.52 -11.94 -5.99
CA LEU A 43 14.85 -12.50 -7.16
C LEU A 43 14.37 -11.42 -8.14
N LYS A 44 14.54 -10.13 -7.79
CA LYS A 44 14.09 -8.98 -8.59
C LYS A 44 12.61 -9.08 -8.99
N SER A 45 11.80 -9.65 -8.11
CA SER A 45 10.36 -9.74 -8.25
C SER A 45 9.68 -8.38 -8.03
N LEU A 46 10.34 -7.46 -7.33
CA LEU A 46 9.85 -6.10 -7.07
C LEU A 46 10.73 -5.07 -7.77
N SER A 47 10.11 -4.12 -8.45
CA SER A 47 10.81 -2.93 -8.93
C SER A 47 11.51 -2.17 -7.79
N PRO A 48 12.74 -1.66 -8.00
CA PRO A 48 13.42 -0.78 -7.04
C PRO A 48 12.61 0.45 -6.65
N ARG A 49 11.64 0.86 -7.49
CA ARG A 49 10.73 1.97 -7.22
C ARG A 49 9.89 1.74 -5.96
N VAL A 50 9.50 0.50 -5.66
CA VAL A 50 8.74 0.16 -4.45
C VAL A 50 9.53 0.58 -3.21
N ALA A 51 10.83 0.26 -3.18
CA ALA A 51 11.69 0.65 -2.06
C ALA A 51 11.81 2.17 -1.92
N VAL A 52 12.05 2.88 -3.03
CA VAL A 52 12.21 4.35 -3.02
C VAL A 52 10.91 5.05 -2.58
N GLN A 53 9.77 4.62 -3.09
CA GLN A 53 8.47 5.20 -2.72
C GLN A 53 8.11 4.89 -1.26
N ALA A 54 8.45 3.70 -0.77
CA ALA A 54 8.32 3.33 0.64
C ALA A 54 9.15 4.26 1.54
N GLU A 55 10.37 4.62 1.15
CA GLU A 55 11.19 5.58 1.90
C GLU A 55 10.63 7.00 1.86
N THR A 56 10.06 7.43 0.73
CA THR A 56 9.36 8.71 0.66
C THR A 56 8.21 8.74 1.65
N LEU A 57 7.42 7.67 1.72
CA LEU A 57 6.33 7.54 2.68
C LEU A 57 6.85 7.53 4.14
N ALA A 58 7.98 6.88 4.41
CA ALA A 58 8.58 6.84 5.73
C ALA A 58 8.97 8.23 6.26
N LYS A 59 9.23 9.19 5.36
CA LYS A 59 9.61 10.58 5.68
C LYS A 59 8.42 11.53 5.80
N ALA A 60 7.19 11.06 5.58
CA ALA A 60 6.00 11.89 5.68
C ALA A 60 5.81 12.38 7.14
N LYS A 61 5.51 13.67 7.29
CA LYS A 61 5.37 14.33 8.60
C LYS A 61 3.91 14.50 9.04
N ASP A 62 2.99 14.40 8.09
CA ASP A 62 1.55 14.59 8.29
C ASP A 62 0.75 13.63 7.38
N LEU A 63 -0.56 13.57 7.61
CA LEU A 63 -1.47 12.69 6.88
C LEU A 63 -1.55 13.02 5.39
N GLU A 64 -1.45 14.29 5.03
CA GLU A 64 -1.53 14.73 3.64
C GLU A 64 -0.31 14.22 2.85
N ALA A 65 0.89 14.46 3.37
CA ALA A 65 2.15 13.97 2.82
C ALA A 65 2.17 12.44 2.77
N ALA A 66 1.68 11.76 3.80
CA ALA A 66 1.63 10.31 3.82
C ALA A 66 0.69 9.76 2.75
N ARG A 67 -0.50 10.34 2.59
CA ARG A 67 -1.46 9.96 1.55
C ARG A 67 -0.92 10.24 0.14
N ALA A 68 -0.27 11.37 -0.05
CA ALA A 68 0.36 11.72 -1.32
C ALA A 68 1.46 10.73 -1.69
N ALA A 69 2.31 10.34 -0.73
CA ALA A 69 3.36 9.34 -0.94
C ALA A 69 2.82 7.91 -1.09
N PHE A 70 1.71 7.58 -0.43
CA PHE A 70 1.08 6.25 -0.51
C PHE A 70 0.45 5.98 -1.88
N LYS A 71 -0.08 6.99 -2.58
CA LYS A 71 -0.68 6.84 -3.92
C LYS A 71 0.25 6.18 -4.96
N PRO A 72 1.45 6.71 -5.26
CA PRO A 72 2.36 6.11 -6.23
C PRO A 72 2.88 4.74 -5.76
N LEU A 73 3.16 4.59 -4.46
CA LEU A 73 3.55 3.30 -3.87
C LEU A 73 2.50 2.22 -4.12
N SER A 74 1.24 2.54 -3.85
CA SER A 74 0.10 1.64 -4.05
C SER A 74 -0.03 1.21 -5.50
N ARG A 75 0.09 2.16 -6.44
CA ARG A 75 0.06 1.86 -7.87
C ARG A 75 1.19 0.91 -8.27
N SER A 76 2.41 1.16 -7.81
CA SER A 76 3.55 0.30 -8.12
C SER A 76 3.35 -1.09 -7.54
N LEU A 77 2.95 -1.23 -6.28
CA LEU A 77 2.73 -2.54 -5.69
C LEU A 77 1.64 -3.34 -6.43
N ILE A 78 0.52 -2.71 -6.82
CA ILE A 78 -0.53 -3.36 -7.64
C ILE A 78 0.05 -3.92 -8.94
N GLN A 79 0.92 -3.16 -9.61
CA GLN A 79 1.58 -3.60 -10.85
C GLN A 79 2.53 -4.77 -10.60
N GLU A 80 3.35 -4.72 -9.55
CA GLU A 80 4.26 -5.81 -9.20
C GLU A 80 3.50 -7.11 -8.86
N LEU A 81 2.42 -7.04 -8.08
CA LEU A 81 1.63 -8.23 -7.73
C LEU A 81 0.97 -8.86 -8.96
N ALA A 82 0.50 -8.03 -9.90
CA ALA A 82 -0.04 -8.51 -11.17
C ALA A 82 1.05 -9.17 -12.04
N ALA A 83 2.23 -8.57 -12.13
CA ALA A 83 3.37 -9.12 -12.89
C ALA A 83 3.87 -10.45 -12.32
N ASN A 84 3.84 -10.60 -10.99
CA ASN A 84 4.21 -11.83 -10.29
C ASN A 84 3.06 -12.85 -10.18
N GLN A 85 1.93 -12.61 -10.86
CA GLN A 85 0.77 -13.50 -10.88
C GLN A 85 0.29 -13.91 -9.48
N VAL A 86 0.37 -12.98 -8.50
CA VAL A 86 -0.12 -13.26 -7.15
C VAL A 86 -1.64 -13.37 -7.20
N PRO A 87 -2.23 -14.52 -6.83
CA PRO A 87 -3.66 -14.76 -7.07
C PRO A 87 -4.55 -13.86 -6.21
N ALA A 88 -5.69 -13.48 -6.80
CA ALA A 88 -6.79 -12.84 -6.09
C ALA A 88 -7.30 -13.79 -4.98
N GLY A 89 -7.51 -13.26 -3.77
CA GLY A 89 -7.81 -14.04 -2.57
C GLY A 89 -6.87 -13.79 -1.39
N HIS A 90 -5.65 -13.29 -1.66
CA HIS A 90 -4.78 -12.73 -0.62
C HIS A 90 -5.09 -11.26 -0.29
N TYR A 91 -5.71 -10.56 -1.23
CA TYR A 91 -6.10 -9.16 -1.13
C TYR A 91 -7.24 -8.86 -2.10
N TYR A 92 -7.86 -7.71 -1.90
CA TYR A 92 -8.80 -7.04 -2.79
C TYR A 92 -8.18 -5.76 -3.33
N GLU A 93 -8.30 -5.51 -4.63
CA GLU A 93 -8.01 -4.20 -5.22
C GLU A 93 -9.28 -3.33 -5.15
N VAL A 94 -9.17 -2.16 -4.54
CA VAL A 94 -10.27 -1.19 -4.44
C VAL A 94 -9.88 0.09 -5.15
N TYR A 95 -10.80 0.66 -5.93
CA TYR A 95 -10.59 1.92 -6.64
C TYR A 95 -11.52 3.02 -6.13
N CYS A 96 -10.98 4.21 -5.86
CA CYS A 96 -11.74 5.40 -5.53
C CYS A 96 -11.69 6.40 -6.70
N PRO A 97 -12.83 6.70 -7.36
CA PRO A 97 -12.86 7.64 -8.48
C PRO A 97 -12.52 9.07 -8.06
N MET A 98 -12.84 9.48 -6.82
CA MET A 98 -12.54 10.82 -6.30
C MET A 98 -11.04 11.03 -6.07
N ALA A 99 -10.36 10.03 -5.51
CA ALA A 99 -8.92 10.07 -5.30
C ALA A 99 -8.12 9.73 -6.58
N GLN A 100 -8.81 9.26 -7.63
CA GLN A 100 -8.24 8.68 -8.86
C GLN A 100 -7.14 7.66 -8.58
N ALA A 101 -7.34 6.82 -7.56
CA ALA A 101 -6.33 5.93 -7.04
C ALA A 101 -6.93 4.57 -6.61
N SER A 102 -6.11 3.52 -6.76
CA SER A 102 -6.41 2.18 -6.26
C SER A 102 -5.54 1.84 -5.06
N TRP A 103 -6.05 1.02 -4.15
CA TRP A 103 -5.31 0.42 -3.05
C TRP A 103 -5.64 -1.06 -2.87
N LEU A 104 -4.82 -1.74 -2.08
CA LEU A 104 -5.04 -3.13 -1.68
C LEU A 104 -5.52 -3.20 -0.23
N GLN A 105 -6.44 -4.11 0.06
CA GLN A 105 -6.88 -4.42 1.42
C GLN A 105 -7.27 -5.89 1.53
N THR A 106 -7.32 -6.45 2.73
CA THR A 106 -7.75 -7.85 2.95
C THR A 106 -9.22 -7.97 3.35
N ASP A 107 -9.80 -6.90 3.90
CA ASP A 107 -11.20 -6.88 4.29
C ASP A 107 -12.11 -6.73 3.06
N LYS A 108 -13.30 -7.34 3.10
CA LYS A 108 -14.40 -7.04 2.15
C LYS A 108 -15.04 -5.68 2.40
N VAL A 109 -14.76 -5.10 3.55
CA VAL A 109 -15.32 -3.84 4.00
C VAL A 109 -14.36 -2.73 3.58
N VAL A 110 -14.78 -1.86 2.67
CA VAL A 110 -13.97 -0.75 2.13
C VAL A 110 -13.45 0.13 3.27
N LYS A 111 -12.14 0.38 3.28
CA LYS A 111 -11.42 1.27 4.21
C LYS A 111 -10.53 2.20 3.39
N ASN A 112 -11.01 3.41 3.09
CA ASN A 112 -10.32 4.33 2.17
C ASN A 112 -9.09 5.00 2.81
N PRO A 113 -7.85 4.68 2.41
CA PRO A 113 -6.63 5.27 2.99
C PRO A 113 -6.41 6.73 2.57
N TYR A 114 -7.02 7.17 1.48
CA TYR A 114 -6.83 8.50 0.91
C TYR A 114 -7.72 9.57 1.53
N MET A 115 -8.85 9.17 2.08
CA MET A 115 -9.86 10.08 2.63
C MET A 115 -10.22 9.77 4.09
N GLY A 116 -9.59 8.74 4.67
CA GLY A 116 -9.73 8.41 6.09
C GLY A 116 -11.18 8.17 6.52
N LYS A 117 -11.49 8.57 7.75
CA LYS A 117 -12.84 8.42 8.33
C LYS A 117 -13.87 9.28 7.62
N ALA A 118 -13.46 10.41 7.01
CA ALA A 118 -14.37 11.30 6.29
C ALA A 118 -15.08 10.60 5.12
N MET A 119 -14.42 9.65 4.45
CA MET A 119 -15.03 8.85 3.39
C MET A 119 -14.62 7.38 3.45
N ALA A 120 -14.71 6.77 4.64
CA ALA A 120 -14.20 5.44 4.92
C ALA A 120 -14.70 4.35 3.95
N ARG A 121 -15.95 4.49 3.45
CA ARG A 121 -16.61 3.54 2.54
C ARG A 121 -16.53 3.93 1.06
N CYS A 122 -15.89 5.05 0.71
CA CYS A 122 -15.79 5.49 -0.68
C CYS A 122 -14.76 4.64 -1.43
N GLY A 123 -15.24 3.83 -2.37
CA GLY A 123 -14.42 2.97 -3.22
C GLY A 123 -15.25 1.81 -3.79
N ARG A 124 -14.77 1.21 -4.86
CA ARG A 124 -15.38 0.02 -5.47
C ARG A 124 -14.35 -1.09 -5.52
N ILE A 125 -14.68 -2.24 -4.93
CA ILE A 125 -13.88 -3.46 -5.04
C ILE A 125 -13.88 -3.87 -6.52
N LYS A 126 -12.70 -4.09 -7.08
CA LYS A 126 -12.51 -4.48 -8.48
C LYS A 126 -12.34 -5.99 -8.64
N LYS A 127 -11.55 -6.61 -7.76
CA LYS A 127 -11.24 -8.05 -7.73
C LYS A 127 -10.55 -8.42 -6.43
#